data_AF-A0A128F6R1-F1
#
_entry.id   AF-A0A128F6R1-F1
#
_cell.length_a   1.000
_cell.length_b   1.000
_cell.length_c   1.000
_cell.angle_alpha   90.00
_cell.angle_beta   90.00
_cell.angle_gamma   90.00
#
_symmetry.space_group_name_H-M   'P 1'
#
loop_
_entity.id
_entity.type
_entity.pdbx_description
1 polymer ?
#
loop_
_entity_poly.entity_id
_entity_poly.type
_entity_poly.pdbx_seq_one_letter_code
_entity_poly.pdbx_strand_id
1 'polypeptide(L)'
;MRKRLYHRGYNIELADEKTQEYSARLGGKRVTGTLLGIKQSIDWWCETNVVCMPDEFDKQEFNAPKEKKTEEYKGIQIMNDSPEDEKGWYMMVRGRLLKGSLPALKNFIDKKLVTKS
;
A
#
# COMPACT_ATOMS: atom_id res chain seq x y z
N MET A 1 20.93 -27.16 -14.56
CA MET A 1 19.64 -27.54 -13.93
C MET A 1 18.77 -26.29 -13.91
N ARG A 2 17.53 -26.34 -14.40
CA ARG A 2 16.63 -25.15 -14.35
C ARG A 2 16.22 -24.92 -12.89
N LYS A 3 16.36 -23.69 -12.39
CA LYS A 3 15.88 -23.32 -11.04
C LYS A 3 14.37 -23.50 -11.00
N ARG A 4 13.90 -24.38 -10.12
CA ARG A 4 12.48 -24.63 -9.85
C ARG A 4 12.17 -24.12 -8.45
N LEU A 5 11.14 -23.30 -8.36
CA LEU A 5 10.61 -22.78 -7.12
C LEU A 5 9.22 -23.38 -6.90
N TYR A 6 8.79 -23.45 -5.65
CA TYR A 6 7.50 -24.00 -5.28
C TYR A 6 6.72 -22.98 -4.46
N HIS A 7 5.45 -22.75 -4.83
CA HIS A 7 4.57 -21.81 -4.14
C HIS A 7 3.13 -22.33 -4.14
N ARG A 8 2.51 -22.46 -2.95
CA ARG A 8 1.10 -22.88 -2.75
C ARG A 8 0.62 -24.08 -3.58
N GLY A 9 1.45 -25.09 -3.78
CA GLY A 9 1.07 -26.27 -4.57
C GLY A 9 1.58 -26.26 -6.01
N TYR A 10 2.10 -25.13 -6.50
CA TYR A 10 2.45 -24.93 -7.90
C TYR A 10 3.97 -24.83 -8.11
N ASN A 11 4.42 -25.44 -9.20
CA ASN A 11 5.80 -25.34 -9.66
C ASN A 11 5.98 -24.07 -10.49
N ILE A 12 7.00 -23.29 -10.13
CA ILE A 12 7.46 -22.12 -10.85
C ILE A 12 8.80 -22.49 -11.49
N GLU A 13 8.90 -22.36 -12.80
CA GLU A 13 10.09 -22.62 -13.58
C GLU A 13 10.67 -21.33 -14.10
N LEU A 14 11.99 -21.16 -13.97
CA LEU A 14 12.70 -20.05 -14.63
C LEU A 14 12.61 -20.23 -16.16
N ALA A 15 11.98 -19.28 -16.83
CA ALA A 15 11.75 -19.28 -18.27
C ALA A 15 12.95 -18.69 -19.03
N ASP A 16 13.53 -17.60 -18.50
CA ASP A 16 14.70 -16.95 -19.07
C ASP A 16 15.66 -16.45 -17.97
N GLU A 17 16.94 -16.80 -18.10
CA GLU A 17 17.97 -16.47 -17.10
C GLU A 17 18.46 -15.02 -17.21
N LYS A 18 18.33 -14.37 -18.38
CA LYS A 18 18.83 -13.01 -18.62
C LYS A 18 17.87 -11.95 -18.11
N THR A 19 16.58 -12.18 -18.29
CA THR A 19 15.48 -11.30 -17.89
C THR A 19 14.92 -11.66 -16.51
N GLN A 20 15.36 -12.79 -15.92
CA GLN A 20 14.80 -13.36 -14.70
C GLN A 20 13.29 -13.56 -14.77
N GLU A 21 12.78 -13.98 -15.92
CA GLU A 21 11.37 -14.30 -16.12
C GLU A 21 11.06 -15.71 -15.59
N TYR A 22 9.92 -15.81 -14.92
CA TYR A 22 9.42 -17.05 -14.32
C TYR A 22 8.11 -17.44 -14.97
N SER A 23 7.83 -18.74 -15.01
CA SER A 23 6.60 -19.29 -15.56
C SER A 23 5.97 -20.32 -14.63
N ALA A 24 4.65 -20.35 -14.57
CA ALA A 24 3.88 -21.33 -13.83
C ALA A 24 2.68 -21.82 -14.64
N ARG A 25 2.12 -22.98 -14.26
CA ARG A 25 0.93 -23.54 -14.91
C ARG A 25 -0.27 -23.43 -13.98
N LEU A 26 -1.26 -22.63 -14.37
CA LEU A 26 -2.49 -22.35 -13.61
C LEU A 26 -3.70 -22.70 -14.48
N GLY A 27 -4.64 -23.52 -13.97
CA GLY A 27 -5.88 -23.84 -14.69
C GLY A 27 -5.69 -24.34 -16.13
N GLY A 28 -4.59 -25.05 -16.40
CA GLY A 28 -4.23 -25.53 -17.74
C GLY A 28 -3.52 -24.50 -18.64
N LYS A 29 -3.47 -23.23 -18.26
CA LYS A 29 -2.75 -22.15 -18.96
C LYS A 29 -1.35 -21.96 -18.38
N ARG A 30 -0.42 -21.48 -19.21
CA ARG A 30 0.91 -21.04 -18.76
C ARG A 30 0.89 -19.53 -18.56
N VAL A 31 1.28 -19.10 -17.37
CA VAL A 31 1.51 -17.68 -17.05
C VAL A 31 3.02 -17.43 -16.97
N THR A 32 3.47 -16.28 -17.47
CA THR A 32 4.89 -15.88 -17.49
C THR A 32 5.01 -14.44 -17.02
N GLY A 33 6.04 -14.12 -16.25
CA GLY A 33 6.31 -12.76 -15.78
C GLY A 33 7.37 -12.73 -14.67
N THR A 34 7.38 -11.65 -13.89
CA THR A 34 8.27 -11.52 -12.73
C THR A 34 7.96 -12.55 -11.65
N LEU A 35 8.93 -12.89 -10.81
CA LEU A 35 8.72 -13.85 -9.71
C LEU A 35 7.55 -13.44 -8.79
N LEU A 36 7.44 -12.13 -8.51
CA LEU A 36 6.40 -11.56 -7.67
C LEU A 36 5.03 -11.72 -8.33
N GLY A 37 4.89 -11.29 -9.59
CA GLY A 37 3.62 -11.38 -10.33
C GLY A 37 3.15 -12.83 -10.52
N ILE A 38 4.08 -13.78 -10.71
CA ILE A 38 3.75 -15.21 -10.77
C ILE A 38 3.21 -15.72 -9.43
N LYS A 39 3.82 -15.34 -8.30
CA LYS A 39 3.33 -15.70 -6.97
C LYS A 39 1.93 -15.11 -6.74
N GLN A 40 1.72 -13.84 -7.04
CA GLN A 40 0.41 -13.19 -6.92
C GLN A 40 -0.66 -13.87 -7.80
N SER A 41 -0.29 -14.27 -9.02
CA SER A 41 -1.19 -15.01 -9.91
C SER A 41 -1.57 -16.37 -9.34
N ILE A 42 -0.62 -17.09 -8.73
CA ILE A 42 -0.86 -18.36 -8.04
C ILE A 42 -1.78 -18.14 -6.82
N ASP A 43 -1.49 -17.13 -6.01
CA ASP A 43 -2.29 -16.76 -4.84
C ASP A 43 -3.74 -16.47 -5.22
N TRP A 44 -3.93 -15.61 -6.23
CA TRP A 44 -5.23 -15.25 -6.76
C TRP A 44 -5.97 -16.47 -7.32
N TRP A 45 -5.29 -17.35 -8.05
CA TRP A 45 -5.89 -18.59 -8.55
C TRP A 45 -6.34 -19.50 -7.40
N CYS A 46 -5.52 -19.65 -6.35
CA CYS A 46 -5.87 -20.44 -5.18
C CYS A 46 -7.09 -19.88 -4.42
N GLU A 47 -7.27 -18.56 -4.41
CA GLU A 47 -8.36 -17.90 -3.68
C GLU A 47 -9.64 -17.77 -4.49
N THR A 48 -9.53 -17.50 -5.79
CA THR A 48 -10.67 -17.11 -6.63
C THR A 48 -11.03 -18.14 -7.71
N ASN A 49 -10.13 -19.10 -7.99
CA ASN A 49 -10.23 -20.00 -9.15
C ASN A 49 -10.29 -19.28 -10.51
N VAL A 50 -9.76 -18.05 -10.57
CA VAL A 50 -9.66 -17.24 -11.79
C VAL A 50 -8.20 -17.08 -12.20
N VAL A 51 -7.90 -17.30 -13.48
CA VAL A 51 -6.53 -17.07 -14.00
C VAL A 51 -6.35 -15.58 -14.26
N CYS A 52 -5.50 -14.95 -13.46
CA CYS A 52 -5.05 -13.57 -13.65
C CYS A 52 -3.61 -13.58 -14.20
N MET A 53 -3.27 -12.69 -15.12
CA MET A 53 -1.92 -12.62 -15.67
C MET A 53 -0.99 -11.84 -14.73
N PRO A 54 0.31 -12.20 -14.61
CA PRO A 54 1.28 -11.49 -13.77
C PRO A 54 1.36 -9.98 -14.05
N ASP A 55 1.22 -9.58 -15.31
CA ASP A 55 1.23 -8.19 -15.77
C ASP A 55 0.04 -7.36 -15.24
N GLU A 56 -1.08 -8.00 -14.91
CA GLU A 56 -2.26 -7.32 -14.34
C GLU A 56 -2.04 -6.90 -12.89
N PHE A 57 -1.16 -7.60 -12.16
CA PHE A 57 -0.77 -7.22 -10.80
C PHE A 57 0.26 -6.09 -10.78
N ASP A 58 1.08 -5.96 -11.83
CA ASP A 58 2.05 -4.87 -11.97
C ASP A 58 1.35 -3.53 -12.25
N LYS A 59 0.21 -3.58 -12.96
CA LYS A 59 -0.67 -2.42 -13.21
C LYS A 59 -1.50 -2.00 -12.01
N GLN A 60 -1.64 -2.86 -11.00
CA GLN A 60 -2.20 -2.44 -9.74
C GLN A 60 -1.12 -1.62 -9.02
N GLU A 61 -1.23 -0.30 -9.15
CA GLU A 61 -0.67 0.61 -8.17
C GLU A 61 -1.33 0.27 -6.83
N PHE A 62 -0.75 -0.69 -6.10
CA PHE A 62 -0.95 -0.80 -4.67
C PHE A 62 -0.46 0.55 -4.15
N ASN A 63 -1.39 1.49 -3.98
CA ASN A 63 -1.11 2.79 -3.38
C ASN A 63 -0.25 2.49 -2.16
N ALA A 64 1.06 2.80 -2.26
CA ALA A 64 1.96 2.72 -1.14
C ALA A 64 1.25 3.40 0.03
N PRO A 65 1.35 2.89 1.27
CA PRO A 65 0.65 3.48 2.40
C PRO A 65 0.89 4.98 2.35
N LYS A 66 -0.16 5.74 2.00
CA LYS A 66 -0.03 7.18 1.73
C LYS A 66 0.72 7.78 2.89
N GLU A 67 1.86 8.42 2.63
CA GLU A 67 2.75 8.91 3.67
C GLU A 67 1.95 9.79 4.63
N LYS A 68 1.64 9.23 5.81
CA LYS A 68 0.87 9.92 6.82
C LYS A 68 1.79 10.93 7.47
N LYS A 69 1.52 12.22 7.26
CA LYS A 69 2.28 13.27 7.93
C LYS A 69 1.69 13.46 9.32
N THR A 70 2.50 13.26 10.34
CA THR A 70 2.14 13.53 11.74
C THR A 70 3.05 14.62 12.27
N GLU A 71 2.49 15.68 12.84
CA GLU A 71 3.20 16.76 13.49
C GLU A 71 2.68 16.93 14.92
N GLU A 72 3.59 17.02 15.89
CA GLU A 72 3.24 17.35 17.27
C GLU A 72 3.36 18.85 17.50
N TYR A 73 2.30 19.47 17.99
CA TYR A 73 2.27 20.90 18.31
C TYR A 73 1.71 21.13 19.71
N LYS A 74 2.55 21.61 20.64
CA LYS A 74 2.19 21.91 22.04
C LYS A 74 1.51 20.72 22.74
N GLY A 75 2.01 19.51 22.48
CA GLY A 75 1.47 18.26 23.05
C GLY A 75 0.19 17.75 22.39
N ILE A 76 -0.23 18.33 21.25
CA ILE A 76 -1.36 17.87 20.45
C ILE A 76 -0.83 17.30 19.13
N GLN A 77 -1.29 16.09 18.79
CA GLN A 77 -0.96 15.46 17.52
C GLN A 77 -1.87 15.97 16.42
N ILE A 78 -1.26 16.54 15.37
CA ILE A 78 -1.91 16.94 14.13
C ILE A 78 -1.48 15.93 13.06
N MET A 79 -2.44 15.32 12.39
CA MET A 79 -2.21 14.27 11.40
C MET A 79 -2.76 14.69 10.04
N ASN A 80 -2.17 14.17 8.97
CA ASN A 80 -2.66 14.30 7.62
C ASN A 80 -2.43 12.98 6.87
N ASP A 81 -3.54 12.29 6.55
CA ASP A 81 -3.52 11.05 5.77
C ASP A 81 -3.38 11.29 4.25
N SER A 82 -3.41 12.55 3.80
CA SER A 82 -3.34 12.94 2.38
C SER A 82 -2.29 14.05 2.20
N PRO A 83 -1.02 13.69 1.93
CA PRO A 83 0.07 14.67 1.85
C PRO A 83 -0.10 15.70 0.71
N GLU A 84 -0.99 15.43 -0.24
CA GLU A 84 -1.36 16.30 -1.36
C GLU A 84 -2.40 17.37 -0.99
N ASP A 85 -3.15 17.18 0.12
CA ASP A 85 -4.21 18.10 0.53
C ASP A 85 -3.75 18.94 1.73
N GLU A 86 -3.47 20.21 1.48
CA GLU A 86 -3.08 21.18 2.53
C GLU A 86 -4.20 21.51 3.53
N LYS A 87 -5.45 21.17 3.21
CA LYS A 87 -6.63 21.27 4.10
C LYS A 87 -6.98 19.92 4.74
N GLY A 88 -6.15 18.91 4.51
CA GLY A 88 -6.32 17.53 4.95
C GLY A 88 -5.94 17.31 6.41
N TRP A 89 -5.31 18.30 7.05
CA TRP A 89 -4.85 18.18 8.43
C TRP A 89 -6.01 18.09 9.41
N TYR A 90 -5.86 17.25 10.40
CA TYR A 90 -6.82 17.08 11.47
C TYR A 90 -6.14 16.84 12.81
N MET A 91 -6.85 17.14 13.90
CA MET A 91 -6.42 16.84 15.26
C MET A 91 -7.61 16.41 16.11
N MET A 92 -7.34 15.63 17.16
CA MET A 92 -8.33 15.24 18.16
C MET A 92 -8.19 16.11 19.40
N VAL A 93 -9.25 16.87 19.72
CA VAL A 93 -9.28 17.74 20.89
C VAL A 93 -10.56 17.48 21.69
N ARG A 94 -10.42 17.05 22.95
CA ARG A 94 -11.54 16.75 23.85
C ARG A 94 -12.59 15.81 23.22
N GLY A 95 -12.13 14.77 22.53
CA GLY A 95 -12.99 13.79 21.85
C GLY A 95 -13.68 14.31 20.58
N ARG A 96 -13.32 15.51 20.09
CA ARG A 96 -13.83 16.05 18.82
C ARG A 96 -12.71 16.10 17.78
N LEU A 97 -13.05 15.67 16.57
CA LEU A 97 -12.19 15.80 15.40
C LEU A 97 -12.33 17.22 14.83
N LEU A 98 -11.22 17.94 14.76
CA LEU A 98 -11.14 19.22 14.06
C LEU A 98 -10.26 19.06 12.83
N LYS A 99 -10.80 19.44 11.67
CA LYS A 99 -10.10 19.41 10.38
C LYS A 99 -9.88 20.83 9.87
N GLY A 100 -8.75 21.08 9.21
CA GLY A 100 -8.45 22.36 8.58
C GLY A 100 -7.03 22.41 8.02
N SER A 101 -6.59 23.60 7.62
CA SER A 101 -5.19 23.80 7.26
C SER A 101 -4.30 23.80 8.50
N LEU A 102 -3.06 23.32 8.37
CA LEU A 102 -2.07 23.30 9.44
C LEU A 102 -1.95 24.62 10.24
N PRO A 103 -1.81 25.80 9.60
CA PRO A 103 -1.72 27.07 10.33
C PRO A 103 -3.01 27.42 11.09
N ALA A 104 -4.19 27.03 10.57
CA ALA A 104 -5.47 27.27 11.24
C ALA A 104 -5.61 26.41 12.51
N LEU A 105 -5.17 25.14 12.45
CA LEU A 105 -5.15 24.25 13.60
C LEU A 105 -4.17 24.74 14.67
N LYS A 106 -2.95 25.14 14.29
CA LYS A 106 -1.97 25.74 15.22
C LYS A 106 -2.52 26.99 15.92
N ASN A 107 -3.14 27.90 15.16
CA ASN A 107 -3.76 29.10 15.72
C ASN A 107 -4.93 28.78 16.66
N PHE A 108 -5.72 27.74 16.36
CA PHE A 108 -6.77 27.27 17.26
C PHE A 108 -6.19 26.76 18.58
N ILE A 109 -5.10 26.00 18.53
CA ILE A 109 -4.40 25.51 19.72
C ILE A 109 -3.93 26.70 20.57
N ASP A 110 -3.27 27.69 19.96
CA ASP A 110 -2.81 28.91 20.64
C ASP A 110 -3.94 29.67 21.35
N LYS A 111 -5.05 29.88 20.65
CA LYS A 111 -6.14 30.73 21.16
C LYS A 111 -7.10 30.04 22.14
N LYS A 112 -7.26 28.71 22.05
CA LYS A 112 -8.33 27.98 22.76
C LYS A 112 -7.84 26.95 23.75
N LEU A 113 -6.60 26.45 23.61
CA LEU A 113 -6.10 25.34 24.43
C LEU A 113 -5.00 25.76 25.39
N VAL A 114 -4.19 26.76 25.05
CA VAL A 114 -3.14 27.29 25.95
C VAL A 114 -3.69 28.29 26.97
N THR A 115 -4.87 28.89 26.73
CA THR A 115 -5.49 29.89 27.63
C THR A 115 -6.24 29.29 28.82
N LYS A 116 -5.70 28.23 29.43
CA LYS A 116 -6.13 27.76 30.74
C LYS A 116 -4.91 27.44 31.59
N SER A 117 -4.30 28.50 32.12
CA SER A 117 -3.59 28.56 33.39
C SER A 117 -3.72 29.98 33.92
#